data_AF-A0A3A9DUX4-F1
#
_entry.id   AF-A0A3A9DUX4-F1
#
_cell.length_a   1.000
_cell.length_b   1.000
_cell.length_c   1.000
_cell.angle_alpha   90.00
_cell.angle_beta   90.00
_cell.angle_gamma   90.00
#
_symmetry.space_group_name_H-M   'P 1'
#
loop_
_entity.id
_entity.type
_entity.pdbx_description
1 polymer ?
#
loop_
_entity_poly.entity_id
_entity_poly.type
_entity_poly.pdbx_seq_one_letter_code
_entity_poly.pdbx_strand_id
1 'polypeptide(L)'
;MEGHITKGQIQNYYKNNMDNKEKYNMLDHVSQCDGCSLKLWEELEKNGCEMPPFLKSEIMEKIKKKEEISKFQLLFYSLKVGAAIAGAIILTFAGSNMESFTFSSIDKINGTFFQVNDSFRNWNSQILERTRLSVYE
;
A
#
# COMPACT_ATOMS: atom_id res chain seq x y z
N MET A 1 0.84 34.56 -3.60
CA MET A 1 -0.41 35.35 -3.58
C MET A 1 -0.22 36.45 -2.55
N GLU A 2 -0.40 37.72 -2.92
CA GLU A 2 -0.36 38.82 -1.95
C GLU A 2 -1.79 39.13 -1.51
N GLY A 3 -2.20 38.60 -0.35
CA GLY A 3 -3.55 38.75 0.23
C GLY A 3 -4.27 37.42 0.50
N HIS A 4 -5.39 37.50 1.24
CA HIS A 4 -6.25 36.35 1.54
C HIS A 4 -7.09 35.93 0.32
N ILE A 5 -7.52 34.67 0.29
CA ILE A 5 -8.40 34.13 -0.74
C ILE A 5 -9.77 34.82 -0.67
N THR A 6 -10.27 35.22 -1.84
CA THR A 6 -11.58 35.85 -1.99
C THR A 6 -12.70 34.82 -2.14
N LYS A 7 -13.94 35.19 -1.78
CA LYS A 7 -15.12 34.30 -1.95
C LYS A 7 -15.33 33.87 -3.41
N GLY A 8 -15.02 34.74 -4.37
CA GLY A 8 -15.12 34.40 -5.80
C GLY A 8 -14.16 33.28 -6.21
N GLN A 9 -12.96 33.26 -5.65
CA GLN A 9 -11.99 32.18 -5.89
C GLN A 9 -12.47 30.85 -5.29
N ILE A 10 -13.05 30.87 -4.09
CA ILE A 10 -13.63 29.68 -3.45
C ILE A 10 -14.78 29.10 -4.28
N GLN A 11 -15.66 29.95 -4.83
CA GLN A 11 -16.74 29.51 -5.70
C GLN A 11 -16.25 28.95 -7.04
N ASN A 12 -15.21 29.56 -7.63
CA ASN A 12 -14.59 29.04 -8.85
C ASN A 12 -13.91 27.69 -8.60
N TYR A 13 -13.29 27.49 -7.44
CA TYR A 13 -12.77 26.20 -7.01
C TYR A 13 -13.90 25.16 -6.93
N TYR A 14 -15.00 25.48 -6.25
CA TYR A 14 -16.15 24.59 -6.09
C TYR A 14 -16.80 24.21 -7.44
N LYS A 15 -16.96 25.18 -8.34
CA LYS A 15 -17.55 24.98 -9.69
C LYS A 15 -16.57 24.35 -10.68
N ASN A 16 -15.39 23.92 -10.24
CA ASN A 16 -14.31 23.40 -11.09
C ASN A 16 -13.87 24.36 -12.22
N ASN A 17 -14.13 25.65 -12.06
CA ASN A 17 -13.96 26.68 -13.08
C ASN A 17 -12.65 27.45 -12.91
N MET A 18 -11.61 26.74 -12.47
CA MET A 18 -10.29 27.28 -12.15
C MET A 18 -9.23 26.37 -12.75
N ASP A 19 -8.17 26.96 -13.33
CA ASP A 19 -7.08 26.20 -13.93
C ASP A 19 -6.30 25.40 -12.88
N ASN A 20 -5.67 24.29 -13.27
CA ASN A 20 -4.91 23.44 -12.35
C ASN A 20 -3.82 24.21 -11.62
N LYS A 21 -3.09 25.10 -12.30
CA LYS A 21 -2.03 25.90 -11.67
C LYS A 21 -2.59 26.87 -10.63
N GLU A 22 -3.75 27.47 -10.90
CA GLU A 22 -4.44 28.36 -9.98
C GLU A 22 -5.01 27.62 -8.77
N LYS A 23 -5.56 26.41 -8.97
CA LYS A 23 -6.01 25.53 -7.89
C LYS A 23 -4.87 25.17 -6.95
N TYR A 24 -3.73 24.75 -7.49
CA TYR A 24 -2.55 24.41 -6.69
C TYR A 24 -2.07 25.60 -5.87
N ASN A 25 -1.93 26.78 -6.48
CA ASN A 25 -1.52 27.99 -5.76
C ASN A 25 -2.52 28.39 -4.67
N MET A 26 -3.83 28.23 -4.91
CA MET A 26 -4.85 28.50 -3.93
C MET A 26 -4.76 27.51 -2.75
N LEU A 27 -4.66 26.22 -3.02
CA LEU A 27 -4.55 25.18 -1.98
C LEU A 27 -3.25 25.29 -1.18
N ASP A 28 -2.15 25.64 -1.84
CA ASP A 28 -0.86 25.93 -1.18
C ASP A 28 -1.01 27.10 -0.20
N HIS A 29 -1.69 28.18 -0.61
CA HIS A 29 -1.98 29.29 0.30
C HIS A 29 -2.93 28.90 1.45
N VAL A 30 -3.96 28.08 1.19
CA VAL A 30 -4.85 27.55 2.25
C VAL A 30 -4.06 26.75 3.28
N SER A 31 -3.06 25.98 2.85
CA SER A 31 -2.23 25.17 3.75
C SER A 31 -1.38 26.01 4.71
N GLN A 32 -1.08 27.26 4.35
CA GLN A 32 -0.22 28.17 5.09
C GLN A 32 -1.02 29.29 5.81
N CYS A 33 -2.34 29.37 5.61
CA CYS A 33 -3.18 30.45 6.14
C CYS A 33 -4.47 29.92 6.77
N ASP A 34 -4.48 29.86 8.11
CA ASP A 34 -5.62 29.39 8.90
C ASP A 34 -6.91 30.18 8.64
N GLY A 35 -6.81 31.49 8.42
CA GLY A 35 -7.98 32.32 8.09
C GLY A 35 -8.61 31.98 6.74
N CYS A 36 -7.80 31.52 5.78
CA CYS A 36 -8.28 31.08 4.48
C CYS A 36 -8.82 29.64 4.53
N SER A 37 -8.22 28.78 5.35
CA SER A 37 -8.71 27.41 5.55
C SER A 37 -10.08 27.41 6.23
N LEU A 38 -10.28 28.20 7.28
CA LEU A 38 -11.58 28.36 7.94
C LEU A 38 -12.65 28.87 6.98
N LYS A 39 -12.35 29.89 6.17
CA LYS A 39 -13.29 30.40 5.16
C LYS A 39 -13.64 29.38 4.09
N LEU A 40 -12.66 28.57 3.67
CA LEU A 40 -12.91 27.49 2.72
C LEU A 40 -13.81 26.42 3.35
N TRP A 41 -13.56 26.04 4.60
CA TRP A 41 -14.38 25.08 5.34
C TRP A 41 -15.82 25.56 5.54
N GLU A 42 -16.02 26.82 5.93
CA GLU A 42 -17.37 27.39 6.08
C GLU A 42 -18.17 27.38 4.77
N GLU A 43 -17.52 27.67 3.64
CA GLU A 43 -18.18 27.63 2.32
C GLU A 43 -18.41 26.18 1.86
N LEU A 44 -17.53 25.24 2.21
CA LEU A 44 -17.72 23.81 1.97
C LEU A 44 -18.83 23.21 2.83
N GLU A 45 -19.02 23.67 4.06
CA GLU A 45 -20.10 23.19 4.93
C GLU A 45 -21.46 23.71 4.46
N LYS A 46 -21.52 24.96 4.00
CA LYS A 46 -22.76 25.56 3.46
C LYS A 46 -23.18 24.97 2.12
N ASN A 47 -22.22 24.63 1.27
CA ASN A 47 -22.49 24.09 -0.07
C ASN A 47 -22.23 22.59 -0.17
N GLY A 48 -21.90 21.93 0.95
CA GLY A 48 -21.43 20.55 0.97
C GLY A 48 -22.50 19.58 0.53
N CYS A 49 -22.12 18.69 -0.39
CA CYS A 49 -22.96 17.55 -0.75
C CYS A 49 -23.10 16.60 0.45
N GLU A 50 -24.30 16.06 0.65
CA GLU A 50 -24.50 14.94 1.56
C GLU A 50 -23.57 13.79 1.15
N MET A 51 -22.80 13.27 2.12
CA MET A 51 -21.95 12.11 1.90
C MET A 51 -22.81 10.95 1.38
N PRO A 52 -22.53 10.42 0.17
CA PRO A 52 -23.26 9.28 -0.35
C PRO A 52 -23.22 8.12 0.66
N PRO A 53 -24.38 7.52 0.99
CA PRO A 53 -24.48 6.54 2.10
C PRO A 53 -23.59 5.31 1.91
N PHE A 54 -23.22 5.00 0.66
CA PHE A 54 -22.36 3.87 0.29
C PHE A 54 -20.86 4.06 0.64
N LEU A 55 -20.37 5.30 0.69
CA LEU A 55 -18.94 5.57 0.92
C LEU A 55 -18.48 5.13 2.32
N LYS A 56 -19.32 5.32 3.33
CA LYS A 56 -19.02 4.90 4.70
C LYS A 56 -18.83 3.39 4.80
N SER A 57 -19.73 2.62 4.19
CA SER A 57 -19.66 1.15 4.19
C SER A 57 -18.43 0.66 3.44
N GLU A 58 -18.13 1.21 2.27
CA GLU A 58 -17.00 0.76 1.45
C GLU A 58 -15.65 1.04 2.12
N ILE A 59 -15.49 2.22 2.74
CA ILE A 59 -14.29 2.57 3.50
C ILE A 59 -14.13 1.64 4.71
N MET A 60 -15.20 1.40 5.48
CA MET A 60 -15.16 0.48 6.62
C MET A 60 -14.81 -0.95 6.21
N GLU A 61 -15.31 -1.42 5.07
CA GLU A 61 -15.02 -2.76 4.56
C GLU A 61 -13.54 -2.88 4.16
N LYS A 62 -12.99 -1.90 3.44
CA LYS A 62 -11.56 -1.88 3.06
C LYS A 62 -10.62 -1.84 4.26
N ILE A 63 -10.99 -1.11 5.33
CA ILE A 63 -10.21 -1.05 6.57
C ILE A 63 -10.21 -2.42 7.27
N LYS A 64 -11.38 -3.06 7.44
CA LYS A 64 -11.48 -4.38 8.07
C LYS A 64 -10.68 -5.45 7.34
N LYS A 65 -10.78 -5.47 6.00
CA LYS A 65 -10.07 -6.45 5.16
C LYS A 65 -8.54 -6.34 5.29
N LYS A 66 -8.01 -5.12 5.42
CA LYS A 66 -6.57 -4.89 5.62
C LYS A 66 -6.10 -5.37 6.99
N GLU A 67 -6.93 -5.21 8.03
CA GLU A 67 -6.61 -5.64 9.39
C GLU A 67 -6.57 -7.17 9.53
N GLU A 68 -7.50 -7.88 8.88
CA GLU A 68 -7.49 -9.34 8.86
C GLU A 68 -6.29 -9.91 8.09
N ILE A 69 -5.96 -9.35 6.92
CA ILE A 69 -4.80 -9.79 6.14
C ILE A 69 -3.49 -9.56 6.92
N SER A 70 -3.35 -8.42 7.60
CA SER A 70 -2.18 -8.08 8.41
C SER A 70 -1.94 -9.06 9.56
N LYS A 71 -2.98 -9.45 10.30
CA LYS A 71 -2.87 -10.37 11.45
C LYS A 71 -2.31 -11.74 11.07
N PHE A 72 -2.58 -12.20 9.85
CA PHE A 72 -2.11 -13.50 9.38
C PHE A 72 -0.75 -13.46 8.67
N GLN A 73 -0.25 -12.29 8.26
CA GLN A 73 1.05 -12.19 7.57
C GLN A 73 2.17 -12.81 8.43
N LEU A 74 2.31 -12.39 9.69
CA LEU A 74 3.37 -12.91 10.57
C LEU A 74 3.24 -14.42 10.83
N LEU A 75 2.00 -14.94 10.90
CA LEU A 75 1.74 -16.36 11.09
C LEU A 75 2.12 -17.17 9.85
N PHE A 76 1.74 -16.75 8.65
CA PHE A 76 2.13 -17.43 7.42
C PHE A 76 3.63 -17.32 7.14
N TYR A 77 4.27 -16.19 7.47
CA TYR A 77 5.72 -16.04 7.34
C TYR A 77 6.48 -16.99 8.27
N SER A 78 6.12 -17.01 9.56
CA SER A 78 6.77 -17.91 10.53
C SER A 78 6.49 -19.38 10.22
N LEU A 79 5.27 -19.73 9.79
CA LEU A 79 4.91 -21.08 9.35
C LEU A 79 5.68 -21.52 8.10
N LYS A 80 5.86 -20.63 7.11
CA LYS A 80 6.62 -20.95 5.89
C LYS A 80 8.09 -21.21 6.17
N VAL A 81 8.72 -20.38 7.02
CA VAL A 81 10.12 -20.56 7.42
C VAL A 81 10.26 -21.83 8.28
N GLY A 82 9.36 -22.05 9.23
CA GLY A 82 9.33 -23.27 10.05
C GLY A 82 9.17 -24.54 9.22
N ALA A 83 8.28 -24.53 8.23
CA ALA A 83 8.09 -25.64 7.30
C ALA A 83 9.33 -25.90 6.43
N ALA A 84 10.03 -24.85 5.98
CA ALA A 84 11.26 -24.97 5.22
C ALA A 84 12.39 -25.58 6.07
N ILE A 85 12.55 -25.13 7.32
CA ILE A 85 13.54 -25.67 8.26
C ILE A 85 13.22 -27.13 8.60
N ALA A 86 11.96 -27.44 8.91
CA ALA A 86 11.53 -28.82 9.17
C ALA A 86 11.76 -29.71 7.94
N GLY A 87 11.46 -29.23 6.74
CA GLY A 87 11.74 -29.92 5.49
C GLY A 87 13.24 -30.17 5.27
N ALA A 88 14.10 -29.19 5.56
CA ALA A 88 15.55 -29.34 5.47
C ALA A 88 16.07 -30.39 6.47
N ILE A 89 15.55 -30.41 7.70
CA ILE A 89 15.90 -31.39 8.72
C ILE A 89 15.45 -32.79 8.27
N ILE A 90 14.20 -32.95 7.83
CA ILE A 90 13.67 -34.22 7.34
C ILE A 90 14.50 -34.72 6.14
N LEU A 91 14.83 -33.84 5.19
CA LEU A 91 15.65 -34.19 4.03
C LEU A 91 17.06 -34.64 4.43
N THR A 92 17.66 -33.97 5.41
CA THR A 92 19.01 -34.27 5.90
C THR A 92 19.05 -35.62 6.62
N PHE A 93 18.07 -35.91 7.48
CA PHE A 93 18.01 -37.17 8.24
C PHE A 93 17.42 -38.35 7.44
N ALA A 94 16.56 -38.09 6.46
CA ALA A 94 16.13 -39.13 5.51
C ALA A 94 17.28 -39.53 4.58
N GLY A 95 18.16 -38.59 4.21
CA GLY A 95 19.37 -38.84 3.42
C GLY A 95 20.44 -39.64 4.15
N SER A 96 20.52 -39.57 5.49
CA SER A 96 21.50 -40.34 6.26
C SER A 96 21.18 -41.83 6.41
N ASN A 97 19.95 -42.26 6.05
CA ASN A 97 19.53 -43.66 6.08
C ASN A 97 19.48 -44.30 4.67
N MET A 98 19.86 -43.56 3.63
CA MET A 98 20.01 -44.07 2.26
C MET A 98 21.40 -43.70 1.74
N GLU A 99 22.34 -44.63 1.87
CA GLU A 99 23.61 -44.61 1.13
C GLU A 99 23.32 -44.73 -0.38
N SER A 100 22.85 -43.65 -1.04
CA SER A 100 22.82 -43.47 -2.50
C SER A 100 21.97 -42.27 -2.95
N PHE A 101 22.09 -41.09 -2.33
CA PHE A 101 21.77 -39.85 -3.06
C PHE A 101 23.04 -39.33 -3.71
N THR A 102 23.29 -39.83 -4.93
CA THR A 102 24.41 -39.42 -5.77
C THR A 102 24.42 -37.90 -5.97
N PHE A 103 25.60 -37.32 -5.79
CA PHE A 103 25.98 -35.91 -5.87
C PHE A 103 25.44 -35.14 -7.11
N SER A 104 25.03 -35.86 -8.16
CA SER A 104 24.30 -35.32 -9.33
C SER A 104 22.98 -34.61 -8.96
N SER A 105 22.31 -35.03 -7.88
CA SER A 105 21.07 -34.38 -7.43
C SER A 105 21.33 -33.06 -6.67
N ILE A 106 22.53 -32.85 -6.12
CA ILE A 106 22.87 -31.63 -5.37
C ILE A 106 23.01 -30.42 -6.32
N ASP A 107 23.53 -30.60 -7.53
CA ASP A 107 23.55 -29.52 -8.54
C ASP A 107 22.15 -29.11 -8.99
N LYS A 108 21.21 -30.07 -9.10
CA LYS A 108 19.80 -29.77 -9.36
C LYS A 108 19.12 -29.04 -8.19
N ILE A 109 19.48 -29.40 -6.95
CA ILE A 109 18.99 -28.72 -5.75
C ILE A 109 19.53 -27.28 -5.69
N ASN A 110 20.80 -27.05 -6.01
CA ASN A 110 21.39 -25.72 -6.09
C ASN A 110 20.71 -24.84 -7.16
N GLY A 111 20.41 -25.39 -8.33
CA GLY A 111 19.65 -24.70 -9.37
C GLY A 111 18.23 -24.33 -8.94
N THR A 112 17.55 -25.24 -8.23
CA THR A 112 16.19 -25.01 -7.71
C THR A 112 16.20 -23.96 -6.60
N PHE A 113 17.23 -23.97 -5.73
CA PHE A 113 17.39 -22.99 -4.66
C PHE A 113 17.63 -21.57 -5.20
N PHE A 114 18.43 -21.43 -6.26
CA PHE A 114 18.62 -20.16 -6.96
C PHE A 114 17.32 -19.65 -7.58
N GLN A 115 16.54 -20.53 -8.20
CA GLN A 115 15.27 -20.17 -8.85
C GLN A 115 14.19 -19.73 -7.84
N VAL A 116 14.15 -20.40 -6.68
CA VAL A 116 13.29 -20.00 -5.55
C VAL A 116 13.75 -18.67 -4.98
N ASN A 117 15.05 -18.45 -4.80
CA ASN A 117 15.60 -17.20 -4.29
C ASN A 117 15.31 -16.00 -5.21
N ASP A 118 15.43 -16.17 -6.53
CA ASP A 118 15.06 -15.14 -7.50
C ASP A 118 13.55 -14.89 -7.54
N SER A 119 12.74 -15.94 -7.36
CA SER A 119 11.28 -15.78 -7.26
C SER A 119 10.89 -14.98 -6.01
N PHE A 120 11.58 -15.20 -4.89
CA PHE A 120 11.39 -14.39 -3.68
C PHE A 120 11.84 -12.95 -3.88
N ARG A 121 12.97 -12.72 -4.57
CA ARG A 121 13.48 -11.37 -4.84
C ARG A 121 12.53 -10.57 -5.73
N ASN A 122 12.01 -11.20 -6.79
CA ASN A 122 11.04 -10.62 -7.70
C ASN A 122 9.67 -10.34 -7.02
N TRP A 123 9.24 -11.26 -6.15
CA TRP A 123 8.03 -11.04 -5.36
C TRP A 123 8.18 -9.86 -4.39
N ASN A 124 9.34 -9.75 -3.74
CA ASN A 124 9.64 -8.64 -2.83
C ASN A 124 9.64 -7.29 -3.55
N SER A 125 10.19 -7.22 -4.77
CA SER A 125 10.12 -5.98 -5.58
C SER A 125 8.69 -5.61 -5.98
N GLN A 126 7.85 -6.57 -6.36
CA GLN A 126 6.45 -6.30 -6.71
C GLN A 126 5.62 -5.79 -5.53
N ILE A 127 5.93 -6.24 -4.30
CA ILE A 127 5.29 -5.71 -3.09
C ILE A 127 5.67 -4.25 -2.86
N LEU A 128 6.95 -3.92 -2.99
CA LEU A 128 7.46 -2.56 -2.83
C LEU A 128 6.87 -1.61 -3.88
N GLU A 129 6.65 -2.09 -5.10
CA GLU A 129 6.08 -1.29 -6.19
C GLU A 129 4.57 -1.07 -6.00
N ARG A 130 3.82 -2.09 -5.55
CA ARG A 130 2.39 -1.93 -5.19
C ARG A 130 2.18 -1.01 -3.98
N THR A 131 3.07 -1.07 -2.98
CA THR A 131 3.01 -0.15 -1.84
C THR A 131 3.40 1.28 -2.23
N ARG A 132 4.26 1.46 -3.24
CA ARG A 132 4.58 2.78 -3.79
C ARG A 132 3.41 3.39 -4.58
N LEU A 133 2.67 2.59 -5.34
CA LEU A 133 1.53 3.08 -6.14
C LEU A 133 0.31 3.45 -5.26
N SER A 134 0.07 2.75 -4.15
CA SER A 134 -1.02 3.09 -3.21
C SER A 134 -0.78 4.36 -2.37
N VAL A 135 0.36 5.02 -2.53
CA VAL A 135 0.70 6.31 -1.88
C VAL A 135 0.43 7.50 -2.82
N TYR A 136 0.19 7.25 -4.11
CA TYR A 136 -0.07 8.27 -5.12
C TYR A 136 -1.51 8.21 -5.71
N GLU A 137 -2.39 7.35 -5.16
CA GLU A 137 -3.84 7.36 -5.41
C GLU A 137 -4.60 8.01 -4.24
#